data_AF-A0A914XKG2-F1
#
_entry.id   AF-A0A914XKG2-F1
#
_cell.length_a   1.000
_cell.length_b   1.000
_cell.length_c   1.000
_cell.angle_alpha   90.00
_cell.angle_beta   90.00
_cell.angle_gamma   90.00
#
_symmetry.space_group_name_H-M   'P 1'
#
loop_
_entity.id
_entity.type
_entity.pdbx_description
1 polymer ?
#
loop_
_entity_poly.entity_id
_entity_poly.type
_entity_poly.pdbx_seq_one_letter_code
_entity_poly.pdbx_strand_id
1 'polypeptide(L)'
;MWEISGSKIPDVNSPYREDFLAQLAELGYANMTDEVAITIKTKENLILTMAGLPRQRRIALSYGKAEFIKMCSFNGQQCDIIEDFKLHVDSTFGNCYTFNANRAKPLVSSRAGPSYGLRLMAFVNASDYLPTTEAAGVRIAIHERDEFPFPDTFGYSAPTGFVSSFGLSLRKVNRLSVPYAECVPMDAPLPESYIFRDYKYETEGCTKSCYQQIIAHECGCSDPRFPTVNGSKFCDILKESQKNCLYRQGDRFSRDYRCKCTHPCVQEVYSTTYSAARWPSGSFQVGNCDKGAQECIAYYGQNAVMLEVYYEQMSFEVLTETEAYLMVNLISDCGGQLGLWMGFSVITMIEVIVLIFDLITLYCRRRAIVKSEKALQTLDDPSDAKTTQPNDRKRRSLPLIYADNKDNNYLQLPTNDFL
;
A
#
# COMPACT_ATOMS: atom_id res chain seq x y z
N MET A 1 10.98 -38.09 15.87
CA MET A 1 10.23 -37.52 14.75
C MET A 1 10.22 -38.61 13.69
N TRP A 2 9.12 -39.36 13.57
CA TRP A 2 8.99 -40.35 12.48
C TRP A 2 8.43 -39.59 11.29
N GLU A 3 9.31 -39.14 10.41
CA GLU A 3 8.93 -38.58 9.12
C GLU A 3 8.74 -39.74 8.14
N ILE A 4 7.69 -39.68 7.33
CA ILE A 4 7.32 -40.74 6.38
C ILE A 4 8.36 -40.73 5.25
N SER A 5 9.51 -41.36 5.50
CA SER A 5 10.55 -41.66 4.52
C SER A 5 10.25 -43.03 3.88
N GLY A 6 9.04 -43.18 3.34
CA GLY A 6 8.64 -44.37 2.61
C GLY A 6 8.40 -44.01 1.16
N SER A 7 9.36 -44.28 0.28
CA SER A 7 9.26 -44.03 -1.17
C SER A 7 8.29 -44.97 -1.90
N LYS A 8 7.69 -45.92 -1.18
CA LYS A 8 6.73 -46.90 -1.72
C LYS A 8 5.64 -47.19 -0.70
N ILE A 9 4.39 -47.16 -1.16
CA ILE A 9 3.27 -47.76 -0.44
C ILE A 9 3.63 -49.23 -0.18
N PRO A 10 3.52 -49.75 1.06
CA PRO A 10 3.81 -51.15 1.37
C PRO A 10 3.07 -52.09 0.40
N ASP A 11 3.70 -53.16 -0.05
CA ASP A 11 3.10 -54.13 -0.98
C ASP A 11 1.72 -54.60 -0.47
N VAL A 12 0.81 -54.99 -1.38
CA VAL A 12 -0.53 -55.50 -1.05
C VAL A 12 -0.47 -56.65 -0.03
N ASN A 13 0.63 -57.41 -0.03
CA ASN A 13 0.85 -58.53 0.90
C ASN A 13 1.51 -58.12 2.24
N SER A 14 1.81 -56.83 2.46
CA SER A 14 2.41 -56.35 3.70
C SER A 14 1.37 -56.31 4.82
N PRO A 15 1.63 -56.93 6.00
CA PRO A 15 0.72 -56.86 7.13
C PRO A 15 0.58 -55.44 7.70
N TYR A 16 1.49 -54.54 7.35
CA TYR A 16 1.49 -53.13 7.80
C TYR A 16 0.80 -52.18 6.81
N ARG A 17 0.26 -52.70 5.69
CA ARG A 17 -0.34 -51.86 4.64
C ARG A 17 -1.63 -51.19 5.10
N GLU A 18 -2.50 -51.91 5.83
CA GLU A 18 -3.76 -51.35 6.32
C GLU A 18 -3.50 -50.21 7.32
N ASP A 19 -2.61 -50.42 8.29
CA ASP A 19 -2.22 -49.40 9.26
C ASP A 19 -1.57 -48.19 8.58
N PHE A 20 -0.69 -48.42 7.60
CA PHE A 20 -0.07 -47.35 6.81
C PHE A 20 -1.10 -46.52 6.04
N LEU A 21 -2.07 -47.17 5.38
CA LEU A 21 -3.14 -46.48 4.64
C LEU A 21 -4.11 -45.75 5.58
N ALA A 22 -4.43 -46.33 6.75
CA ALA A 22 -5.26 -45.69 7.76
C ALA A 22 -4.59 -44.42 8.31
N GLN A 23 -3.28 -44.48 8.58
CA GLN A 23 -2.51 -43.33 9.04
C GLN A 23 -2.36 -42.25 7.95
N LEU A 24 -2.15 -42.64 6.69
CA LEU A 24 -2.18 -41.70 5.56
C LEU A 24 -3.56 -41.04 5.41
N ALA A 25 -4.65 -41.78 5.66
CA ALA A 25 -6.00 -41.24 5.62
C ALA A 25 -6.26 -40.25 6.76
N GLU A 26 -5.81 -40.55 7.98
CA GLU A 26 -5.90 -39.65 9.14
C GLU A 26 -5.13 -38.34 8.92
N LEU A 27 -3.98 -38.40 8.25
CA LEU A 27 -3.18 -37.23 7.90
C LEU A 27 -3.74 -36.45 6.69
N GLY A 28 -4.78 -36.97 6.02
CA GLY A 28 -5.44 -36.32 4.87
C GLY A 28 -4.76 -36.58 3.53
N TYR A 29 -3.90 -37.60 3.42
CA TYR A 29 -3.16 -37.97 2.22
C TYR A 29 -3.77 -39.13 1.42
N ALA A 30 -4.93 -39.67 1.84
CA ALA A 30 -5.53 -40.88 1.25
C ALA A 30 -5.65 -40.90 -0.28
N ASN A 31 -5.85 -39.74 -0.91
CA ASN A 31 -6.05 -39.61 -2.36
C ASN A 31 -4.83 -39.01 -3.09
N MET A 32 -3.68 -38.85 -2.42
CA MET A 32 -2.48 -38.26 -3.01
C MET A 32 -1.46 -39.37 -3.31
N THR A 33 -1.06 -39.48 -4.57
CA THR A 33 -0.01 -40.42 -5.02
C THR A 33 1.29 -39.73 -5.43
N ASP A 34 1.25 -38.41 -5.62
CA ASP A 34 2.40 -37.58 -6.01
C ASP A 34 3.17 -37.12 -4.76
N GLU A 35 4.46 -37.45 -4.71
CA GLU A 35 5.38 -37.10 -3.62
C GLU A 35 5.49 -35.58 -3.42
N VAL A 36 5.43 -34.81 -4.51
CA VAL A 36 5.47 -33.35 -4.45
C VAL A 36 4.20 -32.82 -3.76
N ALA A 37 3.03 -33.33 -4.14
CA ALA A 37 1.75 -32.94 -3.52
C ALA A 37 1.69 -33.30 -2.03
N ILE A 38 2.19 -34.49 -1.66
CA ILE A 38 2.28 -34.92 -0.25
C ILE A 38 3.24 -34.01 0.52
N THR A 39 4.39 -33.68 -0.05
CA THR A 39 5.40 -32.81 0.59
C THR A 39 4.85 -31.41 0.80
N ILE A 40 4.18 -30.83 -0.20
CA ILE A 40 3.53 -29.52 -0.10
C ILE A 40 2.46 -29.52 1.00
N LYS A 41 1.59 -30.53 1.02
CA LYS A 41 0.52 -30.61 2.02
C LYS A 41 1.07 -30.84 3.44
N THR A 42 2.12 -31.65 3.57
CA THR A 42 2.83 -31.87 4.84
C THR A 42 3.47 -30.58 5.34
N LYS A 43 4.14 -29.84 4.45
CA LYS A 43 4.74 -28.54 4.75
C LYS A 43 3.69 -27.53 5.22
N GLU A 44 2.54 -27.47 4.55
CA GLU A 44 1.43 -26.58 4.93
C GLU A 44 0.89 -26.91 6.32
N ASN A 45 0.62 -28.19 6.60
CA ASN A 45 0.20 -28.68 7.92
C ASN A 45 1.22 -28.30 9.00
N LEU A 46 2.50 -28.50 8.72
CA LEU A 46 3.59 -28.17 9.65
C LEU A 46 3.66 -26.67 9.96
N ILE A 47 3.58 -25.81 8.93
CA ILE A 47 3.58 -24.36 9.09
C ILE A 47 2.42 -23.93 9.98
N LEU A 48 1.22 -24.46 9.73
CA LEU A 48 0.06 -24.17 10.56
C LEU A 48 0.32 -24.60 12.01
N THR A 49 0.74 -25.85 12.25
CA THR A 49 1.00 -26.35 13.61
C THR A 49 2.04 -25.50 14.35
N MET A 50 3.11 -25.10 13.66
CA MET A 50 4.15 -24.23 14.21
C MET A 50 3.61 -22.83 14.51
N ALA A 51 2.79 -22.26 13.63
CA ALA A 51 2.16 -20.96 13.81
C ALA A 51 1.23 -20.93 15.04
N GLY A 52 0.59 -22.06 15.38
CA GLY A 52 -0.22 -22.22 16.60
C GLY A 52 0.58 -22.19 17.91
N LEU A 53 1.92 -22.31 17.87
CA LEU A 53 2.75 -22.27 19.08
C LEU A 53 2.93 -20.85 19.63
N PRO A 54 3.11 -20.70 20.96
CA PRO A 54 3.46 -19.42 21.57
C PRO A 54 4.70 -18.80 20.93
N ARG A 55 4.68 -17.47 20.74
CA ARG A 55 5.77 -16.72 20.09
C ARG A 55 7.16 -17.02 20.68
N GLN A 56 7.27 -17.15 22.00
CA GLN A 56 8.54 -17.45 22.68
C GLN A 56 9.10 -18.82 22.28
N ARG A 57 8.23 -19.83 22.13
CA ARG A 57 8.66 -21.17 21.68
C ARG A 57 9.12 -21.15 20.23
N ARG A 58 8.41 -20.42 19.36
CA ARG A 58 8.82 -20.25 17.96
C ARG A 58 10.21 -19.62 17.84
N ILE A 59 10.48 -18.59 18.64
CA ILE A 59 11.80 -17.93 18.67
C ILE A 59 12.89 -18.90 19.10
N ALA A 60 12.63 -19.71 20.14
CA ALA A 60 13.60 -20.65 20.69
C ALA A 60 13.91 -21.85 19.79
N LEU A 61 12.96 -22.25 18.94
CA LEU A 61 13.10 -23.39 18.02
C LEU A 61 13.71 -23.01 16.66
N SER A 62 13.86 -21.72 16.37
CA SER A 62 14.36 -21.23 15.09
C SER A 62 15.79 -20.72 15.20
N TYR A 63 16.46 -20.52 14.06
CA TYR A 63 17.87 -20.13 14.00
C TYR A 63 18.17 -18.90 14.84
N GLY A 64 19.29 -18.95 15.56
CA GLY A 64 19.79 -17.82 16.33
C GLY A 64 20.50 -16.80 15.43
N LYS A 65 20.61 -15.55 15.89
CA LYS A 65 21.15 -14.46 15.07
C LYS A 65 22.62 -14.69 14.68
N ALA A 66 23.46 -15.03 15.66
CA ALA A 66 24.89 -15.29 15.45
C ALA A 66 25.17 -16.68 14.83
N GLU A 67 24.17 -17.55 14.81
CA GLU A 67 24.23 -18.82 14.09
C GLU A 67 23.99 -18.59 12.60
N PHE A 68 22.93 -17.85 12.28
CA PHE A 68 22.54 -17.54 10.93
C PHE A 68 23.46 -16.52 10.24
N ILE A 69 23.81 -15.42 10.92
CA ILE A 69 24.66 -14.35 10.37
C ILE A 69 26.08 -14.51 10.90
N LYS A 70 27.01 -14.91 10.03
CA LYS A 70 28.43 -15.13 10.40
C LYS A 70 29.33 -13.95 10.10
N MET A 71 29.14 -13.30 8.95
CA MET A 71 29.96 -12.15 8.55
C MET A 71 29.07 -11.09 7.92
N CYS A 72 29.36 -9.83 8.19
CA CYS A 72 28.58 -8.72 7.67
C CYS A 72 29.43 -7.48 7.46
N SER A 73 29.20 -6.82 6.33
CA SER A 73 29.85 -5.58 5.95
C SER A 73 28.83 -4.63 5.32
N PHE A 74 28.90 -3.35 5.69
CA PHE A 74 28.10 -2.30 5.08
C PHE A 74 28.99 -1.07 4.84
N ASN A 75 28.91 -0.46 3.65
CA ASN A 75 29.82 0.63 3.24
C ASN A 75 31.33 0.26 3.40
N GLY A 76 31.70 -1.00 3.20
CA GLY A 76 33.07 -1.50 3.40
C GLY A 76 33.55 -1.55 4.84
N GLN A 77 32.68 -1.27 5.82
CA GLN A 77 32.97 -1.39 7.25
C GLN A 77 32.28 -2.63 7.83
N GLN A 78 32.81 -3.16 8.94
CA GLN A 78 32.18 -4.26 9.67
C GLN A 78 30.89 -3.75 10.33
N CYS A 79 29.78 -4.47 10.14
CA CYS A 79 28.50 -4.11 10.76
C CYS A 79 28.37 -4.70 12.17
N ASP A 80 27.49 -4.13 12.99
CA ASP A 80 27.12 -4.68 14.29
C ASP A 80 25.93 -5.63 14.12
N ILE A 81 26.19 -6.94 14.15
CA ILE A 81 25.15 -7.96 13.99
C ILE A 81 24.06 -7.83 15.07
N ILE A 82 24.41 -7.40 16.29
CA ILE A 82 23.45 -7.31 17.39
C ILE A 82 22.56 -6.07 17.25
N GLU A 83 23.13 -4.91 16.97
CA GLU A 83 22.39 -3.64 16.89
C GLU A 83 21.72 -3.40 15.53
N ASP A 84 22.38 -3.76 14.42
CA ASP A 84 21.93 -3.38 13.06
C ASP A 84 20.79 -4.28 12.54
N PHE A 85 20.58 -5.45 13.16
CA PHE A 85 19.55 -6.42 12.77
C PHE A 85 18.45 -6.56 13.82
N LYS A 86 17.20 -6.30 13.44
CA LYS A 86 16.02 -6.52 14.28
C LYS A 86 15.43 -7.90 14.04
N LEU A 87 15.06 -8.61 15.12
CA LEU A 87 14.34 -9.88 15.02
C LEU A 87 12.89 -9.64 14.55
N HIS A 88 12.52 -10.29 13.46
CA HIS A 88 11.16 -10.42 12.95
C HIS A 88 10.77 -11.90 12.99
N VAL A 89 9.59 -12.23 13.51
CA VAL A 89 9.16 -13.63 13.64
C VAL A 89 8.05 -13.89 12.65
N ASP A 90 8.40 -14.58 11.58
CA ASP A 90 7.48 -14.99 10.53
C ASP A 90 6.88 -16.38 10.85
N SER A 91 5.62 -16.60 10.49
CA SER A 91 4.94 -17.88 10.74
C SER A 91 5.43 -19.01 9.84
N THR A 92 5.92 -18.69 8.63
CA THR A 92 6.30 -19.62 7.59
C THR A 92 7.80 -19.92 7.64
N PHE A 93 8.63 -18.90 7.88
CA PHE A 93 10.09 -19.00 7.84
C PHE A 93 10.78 -18.95 9.22
N GLY A 94 10.04 -18.65 10.30
CA GLY A 94 10.59 -18.58 11.65
C GLY A 94 11.30 -17.26 11.94
N ASN A 95 12.50 -17.31 12.51
CA ASN A 95 13.29 -16.12 12.85
C ASN A 95 13.88 -15.50 11.58
N CYS A 96 13.38 -14.32 11.23
CA CYS A 96 13.94 -13.44 10.21
C CYS A 96 14.67 -12.26 10.85
N TYR A 97 15.66 -11.71 10.15
CA TYR A 97 16.46 -10.59 10.65
C TYR A 97 16.42 -9.43 9.67
N THR A 98 15.81 -8.32 10.07
CA THR A 98 15.67 -7.11 9.25
C THR A 98 16.85 -6.18 9.52
N PHE A 99 17.67 -5.95 8.50
CA PHE A 99 18.76 -4.97 8.54
C PHE A 99 18.22 -3.54 8.47
N ASN A 100 18.85 -2.59 9.16
CA ASN A 100 18.52 -1.16 9.11
C ASN A 100 17.07 -0.82 9.49
N ALA A 101 16.51 -1.55 10.45
CA ALA A 101 15.14 -1.35 10.94
C ALA A 101 14.99 -0.19 11.95
N ASN A 102 16.10 0.36 12.46
CA ASN A 102 16.07 1.41 13.48
C ASN A 102 15.84 2.79 12.86
N ARG A 103 14.73 3.44 13.20
CA ARG A 103 14.39 4.79 12.71
C ARG A 103 15.35 5.88 13.21
N ALA A 104 15.89 5.73 14.41
CA ALA A 104 16.72 6.75 15.04
C ALA A 104 18.14 6.81 14.46
N LYS A 105 18.63 5.70 13.88
CA LYS A 105 19.99 5.58 13.34
C LYS A 105 19.95 4.93 11.95
N PRO A 106 19.47 5.65 10.92
CA PRO A 106 19.44 5.12 9.56
C PRO A 106 20.84 4.94 9.00
N LEU A 107 21.11 3.75 8.48
CA LEU A 107 22.29 3.46 7.67
C LEU A 107 22.00 3.84 6.22
N VAL A 108 22.92 4.60 5.60
CA VAL A 108 22.78 5.12 4.23
C VAL A 108 23.99 4.71 3.40
N SER A 109 23.74 4.24 2.18
CA SER A 109 24.81 3.88 1.24
C SER A 109 25.51 5.13 0.72
N SER A 110 26.84 5.13 0.74
CA SER A 110 27.64 6.29 0.32
C SER A 110 27.78 6.43 -1.20
N ARG A 111 27.79 5.30 -1.92
CA ARG A 111 27.89 5.23 -3.39
C ARG A 111 27.12 4.01 -3.91
N ALA A 112 26.90 3.98 -5.21
CA ALA A 112 26.37 2.81 -5.91
C ALA A 112 27.41 1.69 -5.99
N GLY A 113 26.92 0.44 -6.06
CA GLY A 113 27.71 -0.76 -6.28
C GLY A 113 27.94 -1.64 -5.04
N PRO A 114 28.38 -2.90 -5.24
CA PRO A 114 28.40 -3.93 -4.19
C PRO A 114 29.27 -3.60 -2.97
N SER A 115 30.40 -2.89 -3.18
CA SER A 115 31.32 -2.52 -2.09
C SER A 115 30.74 -1.52 -1.09
N TYR A 116 29.73 -0.75 -1.50
CA TYR A 116 29.08 0.27 -0.68
C TYR A 116 27.68 -0.16 -0.21
N GLY A 117 27.23 -1.35 -0.60
CA GLY A 117 25.99 -1.96 -0.14
C GLY A 117 26.17 -2.80 1.12
N LEU A 118 25.15 -3.63 1.39
CA LEU A 118 25.19 -4.67 2.41
C LEU A 118 25.77 -5.94 1.80
N ARG A 119 26.82 -6.47 2.42
CA ARG A 119 27.40 -7.78 2.11
C ARG A 119 27.35 -8.68 3.34
N LEU A 120 26.68 -9.82 3.24
CA LEU A 120 26.30 -10.66 4.36
C LEU A 120 26.55 -12.14 4.06
N MET A 121 27.28 -12.85 4.92
CA MET A 121 27.39 -14.30 4.88
C MET A 121 26.37 -14.91 5.81
N ALA A 122 25.39 -15.60 5.23
CA ALA A 122 24.42 -16.37 5.98
C ALA A 122 24.76 -17.86 5.95
N PHE A 123 24.60 -18.53 7.08
CA PHE A 123 24.88 -19.95 7.28
C PHE A 123 23.60 -20.66 7.67
N VAL A 124 23.19 -21.65 6.88
CA VAL A 124 21.88 -22.32 7.03
C VAL A 124 21.97 -23.76 7.49
N ASN A 125 23.17 -24.34 7.61
CA ASN A 125 23.40 -25.74 7.96
C ASN A 125 22.38 -26.73 7.33
N ALA A 126 22.62 -27.15 6.10
CA ALA A 126 21.69 -27.99 5.33
C ALA A 126 21.39 -29.36 5.99
N SER A 127 22.22 -29.82 6.94
CA SER A 127 21.94 -31.05 7.71
C SER A 127 20.75 -30.91 8.67
N ASP A 128 20.43 -29.69 9.10
CA ASP A 128 19.39 -29.43 10.09
C ASP A 128 18.02 -29.20 9.44
N TYR A 129 17.98 -29.26 8.10
CA TYR A 129 16.77 -29.06 7.33
C TYR A 129 15.81 -30.22 7.51
N LEU A 130 14.53 -29.89 7.62
CA LEU A 130 13.48 -30.89 7.56
C LEU A 130 13.44 -31.48 6.15
N PRO A 131 13.20 -32.79 5.98
CA PRO A 131 13.05 -33.43 4.67
C PRO A 131 11.95 -32.83 3.78
N THR A 132 11.00 -32.09 4.37
CA THR A 132 10.00 -31.31 3.63
C THR A 132 10.56 -30.04 2.96
N THR A 133 11.84 -29.73 3.20
CA THR A 133 12.52 -28.56 2.64
C THR A 133 13.22 -28.93 1.35
N GLU A 134 12.62 -28.54 0.22
CA GLU A 134 13.08 -28.92 -1.12
C GLU A 134 14.36 -28.19 -1.57
N ALA A 135 14.59 -26.95 -1.11
CA ALA A 135 15.66 -26.10 -1.59
C ALA A 135 16.51 -25.54 -0.44
N ALA A 136 17.83 -25.64 -0.58
CA ALA A 136 18.81 -25.06 0.33
C ALA A 136 19.15 -23.61 -0.04
N GLY A 137 19.00 -22.69 0.92
CA GLY A 137 19.24 -21.28 0.66
C GLY A 137 18.60 -20.36 1.70
N VAL A 138 18.64 -19.06 1.40
CA VAL A 138 18.05 -18.00 2.22
C VAL A 138 16.99 -17.27 1.42
N ARG A 139 15.91 -16.85 2.07
CA ARG A 139 14.92 -15.93 1.51
C ARG A 139 15.17 -14.50 1.98
N ILE A 140 15.05 -13.55 1.06
CA ILE A 140 15.33 -12.13 1.28
C ILE A 140 14.14 -11.32 0.78
N ALA A 141 13.54 -10.52 1.65
CA ALA A 141 12.52 -9.56 1.28
C ALA A 141 13.11 -8.14 1.36
N ILE A 142 12.94 -7.36 0.30
CA ILE A 142 13.36 -5.96 0.24
C ILE A 142 12.11 -5.11 0.35
N HIS A 143 12.08 -4.23 1.33
CA HIS A 143 10.89 -3.41 1.66
C HIS A 143 11.31 -2.08 2.28
N GLU A 144 10.40 -1.12 2.34
CA GLU A 144 10.64 0.14 3.06
C GLU A 144 10.67 -0.09 4.58
N ARG A 145 11.38 0.77 5.33
CA ARG A 145 11.58 0.62 6.79
C ARG A 145 10.28 0.51 7.60
N ASP A 146 9.22 1.17 7.13
CA ASP A 146 7.93 1.22 7.81
C ASP A 146 6.89 0.23 7.26
N GLU A 147 7.28 -0.60 6.28
CA GLU A 147 6.45 -1.68 5.72
C GLU A 147 6.62 -2.98 6.49
N PHE A 148 5.56 -3.78 6.48
CA PHE A 148 5.64 -5.13 7.01
C PHE A 148 6.39 -6.01 6.00
N PRO A 149 7.46 -6.72 6.39
CA PRO A 149 8.13 -7.63 5.47
C PRO A 149 7.24 -8.83 5.15
N PHE A 150 6.88 -9.01 3.87
CA PHE A 150 6.19 -10.21 3.40
C PHE A 150 7.15 -11.14 2.63
N PRO A 151 7.97 -11.98 3.30
CA PRO A 151 8.93 -12.86 2.63
C PRO A 151 8.29 -13.98 1.80
N ASP A 152 7.02 -14.28 2.02
CA ASP A 152 6.26 -15.25 1.23
C ASP A 152 5.86 -14.67 -0.14
N THR A 153 5.42 -13.40 -0.16
CA THR A 153 4.93 -12.72 -1.38
C THR A 153 6.04 -11.99 -2.15
N PHE A 154 6.92 -11.27 -1.45
CA PHE A 154 7.97 -10.41 -2.05
C PHE A 154 9.39 -10.91 -1.78
N GLY A 155 9.54 -12.20 -1.46
CA GLY A 155 10.83 -12.82 -1.17
C GLY A 155 11.58 -13.31 -2.40
N TYR A 156 12.87 -13.02 -2.47
CA TYR A 156 13.83 -13.60 -3.41
C TYR A 156 14.60 -14.75 -2.75
N SER A 157 14.92 -15.77 -3.53
CA SER A 157 15.72 -16.92 -3.07
C SER A 157 17.19 -16.75 -3.43
N ALA A 158 18.07 -16.97 -2.46
CA ALA A 158 19.52 -17.00 -2.64
C ALA A 158 20.04 -18.42 -2.30
N PRO A 159 20.52 -19.19 -3.29
CA PRO A 159 20.97 -20.57 -3.09
C PRO A 159 22.31 -20.65 -2.36
N THR A 160 22.54 -21.72 -1.60
CA THR A 160 23.86 -21.96 -0.98
C THR A 160 24.94 -22.23 -2.05
N GLY A 161 26.18 -21.85 -1.73
CA GLY A 161 27.32 -22.04 -2.64
C GLY A 161 27.45 -20.99 -3.75
N PHE A 162 26.74 -19.88 -3.61
CA PHE A 162 26.80 -18.75 -4.53
C PHE A 162 26.98 -17.43 -3.78
N VAL A 163 27.62 -16.47 -4.45
CA VAL A 163 27.41 -15.05 -4.19
C VAL A 163 26.16 -14.64 -4.97
N SER A 164 25.10 -14.29 -4.27
CA SER A 164 23.86 -13.75 -4.82
C SER A 164 23.86 -12.24 -4.66
N SER A 165 23.91 -11.54 -5.80
CA SER A 165 24.01 -10.10 -5.89
C SER A 165 22.69 -9.51 -6.38
N PHE A 166 22.08 -8.68 -5.53
CA PHE A 166 20.79 -8.02 -5.73
C PHE A 166 21.01 -6.53 -5.95
N GLY A 167 20.84 -6.08 -7.19
CA GLY A 167 20.91 -4.68 -7.58
C GLY A 167 19.55 -4.01 -7.36
N LEU A 168 19.53 -2.95 -6.55
CA LEU A 168 18.32 -2.20 -6.22
C LEU A 168 18.18 -0.95 -7.10
N SER A 169 16.97 -0.73 -7.60
CA SER A 169 16.52 0.52 -8.21
C SER A 169 15.26 1.01 -7.51
N LEU A 170 15.33 2.19 -6.90
CA LEU A 170 14.22 2.79 -6.17
C LEU A 170 13.30 3.57 -7.12
N ARG A 171 11.99 3.32 -7.01
CA ARG A 171 10.93 4.06 -7.72
C ARG A 171 9.94 4.61 -6.72
N LYS A 172 9.70 5.92 -6.75
CA LYS A 172 8.68 6.57 -5.93
C LYS A 172 7.45 6.85 -6.78
N VAL A 173 6.30 6.33 -6.38
CA VAL A 173 5.02 6.51 -7.08
C VAL A 173 4.14 7.45 -6.25
N ASN A 174 3.77 8.59 -6.84
CA ASN A 174 2.83 9.56 -6.28
C ASN A 174 1.58 9.57 -7.15
N ARG A 175 0.48 9.04 -6.62
CA ARG A 175 -0.83 8.96 -7.27
C ARG A 175 -1.70 10.13 -6.87
N LEU A 176 -2.58 10.56 -7.77
CA LEU A 176 -3.59 11.56 -7.43
C LEU A 176 -4.62 10.95 -6.48
N SER A 177 -5.10 11.74 -5.53
CA SER A 177 -6.20 11.35 -4.65
C SER A 177 -7.56 11.67 -5.27
N VAL A 178 -8.63 11.38 -4.52
CA VAL A 178 -10.00 11.79 -4.84
C VAL A 178 -10.01 13.30 -5.15
N PRO A 179 -10.64 13.76 -6.25
CA PRO A 179 -11.62 13.07 -7.10
C PRO A 179 -11.06 12.26 -8.29
N TYR A 180 -9.74 12.25 -8.52
CA TYR A 180 -9.17 11.65 -9.74
C TYR A 180 -8.92 10.15 -9.63
N ALA A 181 -8.52 9.65 -8.46
CA ALA A 181 -8.38 8.22 -8.19
C ALA A 181 -8.65 7.86 -6.72
N GLU A 182 -9.02 6.60 -6.47
CA GLU A 182 -9.18 6.05 -5.11
C GLU A 182 -7.84 5.47 -4.62
N CYS A 183 -7.11 6.23 -3.81
CA CYS A 183 -5.91 5.78 -3.11
C CYS A 183 -5.98 6.12 -1.61
N VAL A 184 -5.23 5.39 -0.77
CA VAL A 184 -5.16 5.67 0.67
C VAL A 184 -4.07 6.71 0.93
N PRO A 185 -4.40 7.91 1.44
CA PRO A 185 -3.40 8.93 1.75
C PRO A 185 -2.59 8.52 2.98
N MET A 186 -1.33 8.97 3.05
CA MET A 186 -0.40 8.58 4.14
C MET A 186 -0.92 8.96 5.54
N ASP A 187 -1.60 10.11 5.65
CA ASP A 187 -2.12 10.61 6.92
C ASP A 187 -3.51 10.04 7.29
N ALA A 188 -4.09 9.17 6.45
CA ALA A 188 -5.36 8.54 6.79
C ALA A 188 -5.19 7.57 7.97
N PRO A 189 -6.16 7.54 8.90
CA PRO A 189 -6.17 6.52 9.94
C PRO A 189 -6.28 5.14 9.28
N LEU A 190 -5.47 4.20 9.76
CA LEU A 190 -5.56 2.81 9.33
C LEU A 190 -6.97 2.27 9.64
N PRO A 191 -7.58 1.50 8.72
CA PRO A 191 -8.86 0.83 9.00
C PRO A 191 -8.78 -0.01 10.27
N GLU A 192 -9.84 -0.03 11.09
CA GLU A 192 -9.86 -0.85 12.31
C GLU A 192 -9.59 -2.34 12.04
N SER A 193 -9.98 -2.79 10.84
CA SER A 193 -9.76 -4.12 10.28
C SER A 193 -8.31 -4.47 10.02
N TYR A 194 -7.42 -3.49 9.91
CA TYR A 194 -6.03 -3.69 9.55
C TYR A 194 -5.24 -4.29 10.72
N ILE A 195 -4.68 -5.48 10.51
CA ILE A 195 -4.05 -6.28 11.58
C ILE A 195 -2.58 -5.91 11.83
N PHE A 196 -1.92 -5.21 10.90
CA PHE A 196 -0.50 -4.84 10.99
C PHE A 196 -0.31 -3.40 11.51
N ARG A 197 -0.92 -3.07 12.66
CA ARG A 197 -1.02 -1.69 13.17
C ARG A 197 0.29 -0.98 13.46
N ASP A 198 1.38 -1.73 13.66
CA ASP A 198 2.72 -1.17 13.92
C ASP A 198 3.41 -0.66 12.63
N TYR A 199 2.83 -0.92 11.46
CA TYR A 199 3.38 -0.65 10.13
C TYR A 199 2.46 0.27 9.32
N LYS A 200 3.01 0.93 8.30
CA LYS A 200 2.20 1.77 7.40
C LYS A 200 1.28 0.92 6.53
N TYR A 201 0.27 1.56 5.96
CA TYR A 201 -0.66 0.89 5.06
C TYR A 201 0.06 0.34 3.82
N GLU A 202 -0.16 -0.94 3.56
CA GLU A 202 0.32 -1.63 2.38
C GLU A 202 -0.81 -2.49 1.80
N THR A 203 -0.88 -2.60 0.47
CA THR A 203 -1.93 -3.35 -0.22
C THR A 203 -1.93 -4.84 0.16
N GLU A 204 -0.77 -5.50 0.24
CA GLU A 204 -0.71 -6.90 0.67
C GLU A 204 -1.17 -7.08 2.13
N GLY A 205 -0.79 -6.14 3.00
CA GLY A 205 -1.29 -6.11 4.38
C GLY A 205 -2.82 -5.98 4.45
N CYS A 206 -3.43 -5.20 3.56
CA CYS A 206 -4.89 -5.08 3.46
C CYS A 206 -5.53 -6.41 3.02
N THR A 207 -4.96 -7.06 2.00
CA THR A 207 -5.40 -8.37 1.50
C THR A 207 -5.40 -9.41 2.62
N LYS A 208 -4.28 -9.54 3.36
CA LYS A 208 -4.17 -10.48 4.48
C LYS A 208 -5.08 -10.11 5.66
N SER A 209 -5.27 -8.81 5.93
CA SER A 209 -6.20 -8.35 6.96
C SER A 209 -7.64 -8.75 6.62
N CYS A 210 -8.07 -8.52 5.38
CA CYS A 210 -9.40 -8.90 4.92
C CYS A 210 -9.61 -10.42 4.94
N TYR A 211 -8.60 -11.20 4.51
CA TYR A 211 -8.60 -12.66 4.67
C TYR A 211 -8.87 -13.06 6.13
N GLN A 212 -8.10 -12.49 7.06
CA GLN A 212 -8.22 -12.80 8.48
C GLN A 212 -9.60 -12.43 9.05
N GLN A 213 -10.22 -11.35 8.57
CA GLN A 213 -11.59 -10.99 8.95
C GLN A 213 -12.63 -11.99 8.48
N ILE A 214 -12.52 -12.48 7.24
CA ILE A 214 -13.42 -13.50 6.70
C ILE A 214 -13.30 -14.78 7.53
N ILE A 215 -12.07 -15.22 7.84
CA ILE A 215 -11.83 -16.39 8.70
C ILE A 215 -12.44 -16.18 10.09
N ALA A 216 -12.24 -15.01 10.70
CA ALA A 216 -12.80 -14.68 12.01
C ALA A 216 -14.34 -14.71 12.01
N HIS A 217 -14.98 -14.23 10.94
CA HIS A 217 -16.44 -14.21 10.82
C HIS A 217 -17.04 -15.60 10.54
N GLU A 218 -16.46 -16.34 9.60
CA GLU A 218 -17.00 -17.63 9.12
C GLU A 218 -16.64 -18.80 10.04
N CYS A 219 -15.41 -18.82 10.57
CA CYS A 219 -14.89 -19.94 11.39
C CYS A 219 -14.92 -19.65 12.90
N GLY A 220 -15.16 -18.40 13.32
CA GLY A 220 -15.20 -18.00 14.74
C GLY A 220 -13.83 -18.03 15.44
N CYS A 221 -12.74 -18.12 14.68
CA CYS A 221 -11.36 -18.13 15.16
C CYS A 221 -10.45 -17.43 14.14
N SER A 222 -9.22 -17.09 14.53
CA SER A 222 -8.26 -16.42 13.64
C SER A 222 -7.17 -17.36 13.16
N ASP A 223 -6.73 -17.20 11.91
CA ASP A 223 -5.61 -17.97 11.36
C ASP A 223 -4.34 -17.72 12.19
N PRO A 224 -3.68 -18.76 12.71
CA PRO A 224 -2.43 -18.63 13.48
C PRO A 224 -1.26 -17.98 12.74
N ARG A 225 -1.26 -17.98 11.41
CA ARG A 225 -0.18 -17.42 10.59
C ARG A 225 -0.12 -15.90 10.65
N PHE A 226 -1.27 -15.26 10.87
CA PHE A 226 -1.38 -13.80 10.89
C PHE A 226 -1.72 -13.28 12.30
N PRO A 227 -1.46 -12.00 12.60
CA PRO A 227 -1.94 -11.39 13.83
C PRO A 227 -3.46 -11.51 13.98
N THR A 228 -3.94 -11.53 15.22
CA THR A 228 -5.38 -11.68 15.52
C THR A 228 -6.13 -10.38 15.33
N VAL A 229 -7.39 -10.49 14.92
CA VAL A 229 -8.30 -9.34 14.86
C VAL A 229 -8.84 -9.09 16.27
N ASN A 230 -8.58 -7.92 16.84
CA ASN A 230 -9.09 -7.51 18.16
C ASN A 230 -8.81 -8.51 19.31
N GLY A 231 -7.70 -9.24 19.25
CA GLY A 231 -7.31 -10.19 20.32
C GLY A 231 -8.16 -11.46 20.37
N SER A 232 -8.84 -11.83 19.28
CA SER A 232 -9.51 -13.13 19.12
C SER A 232 -8.56 -14.31 19.38
N LYS A 233 -9.13 -15.49 19.69
CA LYS A 233 -8.34 -16.72 19.83
C LYS A 233 -7.94 -17.28 18.46
N PHE A 234 -6.73 -17.84 18.40
CA PHE A 234 -6.28 -18.59 17.25
C PHE A 234 -7.09 -19.88 17.05
N CYS A 235 -7.26 -20.30 15.80
CA CYS A 235 -7.85 -21.59 15.47
C CYS A 235 -6.97 -22.72 16.00
N ASP A 236 -7.61 -23.73 16.60
CA ASP A 236 -6.94 -24.95 17.06
C ASP A 236 -6.89 -25.96 15.91
N ILE A 237 -5.68 -26.21 15.42
CA ILE A 237 -5.46 -27.07 14.24
C ILE A 237 -5.69 -28.56 14.58
N LEU A 238 -5.65 -28.91 15.87
CA LEU A 238 -5.99 -30.27 16.33
C LEU A 238 -7.49 -30.55 16.22
N LYS A 239 -8.32 -29.50 16.10
CA LYS A 239 -9.76 -29.64 15.88
C LYS A 239 -10.06 -29.68 14.40
N GLU A 240 -10.47 -30.86 13.94
CA GLU A 240 -10.78 -31.12 12.54
C GLU A 240 -11.83 -30.16 11.95
N SER A 241 -12.81 -29.71 12.75
CA SER A 241 -13.81 -28.72 12.32
C SER A 241 -13.20 -27.36 11.99
N GLN A 242 -12.27 -26.87 12.81
CA GLN A 242 -11.61 -25.58 12.62
C GLN A 242 -10.58 -25.65 11.50
N LYS A 243 -9.80 -26.74 11.45
CA LYS A 243 -8.85 -27.03 10.38
C LYS A 243 -9.55 -27.07 9.00
N ASN A 244 -10.65 -27.82 8.88
CA ASN A 244 -11.39 -27.90 7.62
C ASN A 244 -12.06 -26.57 7.24
N CYS A 245 -12.51 -25.77 8.22
CA CYS A 245 -13.01 -24.43 7.94
C CYS A 245 -11.91 -23.54 7.36
N LEU A 246 -10.71 -23.56 7.94
CA LEU A 246 -9.58 -22.77 7.48
C LEU A 246 -9.20 -23.11 6.04
N TYR A 247 -9.08 -24.40 5.70
CA TYR A 247 -8.79 -24.84 4.32
C TYR A 247 -9.89 -24.43 3.35
N ARG A 248 -11.14 -24.71 3.70
CA ARG A 248 -12.28 -24.40 2.83
C ARG A 248 -12.40 -22.91 2.53
N GLN A 249 -12.21 -22.07 3.55
CA GLN A 249 -12.26 -20.62 3.37
C GLN A 249 -10.99 -20.08 2.69
N GLY A 250 -9.82 -20.69 2.91
CA GLY A 250 -8.60 -20.43 2.14
C GLY A 250 -8.79 -20.66 0.65
N ASP A 251 -9.28 -21.83 0.27
CA ASP A 251 -9.56 -22.19 -1.13
C ASP A 251 -10.62 -21.27 -1.74
N ARG A 252 -11.66 -20.95 -0.97
CA ARG A 252 -12.71 -20.02 -1.42
C ARG A 252 -12.16 -18.62 -1.64
N PHE A 253 -11.33 -18.11 -0.72
CA PHE A 253 -10.71 -16.80 -0.82
C PHE A 253 -9.82 -16.69 -2.06
N SER A 254 -9.11 -17.75 -2.42
CA SER A 254 -8.31 -17.80 -3.64
C SER A 254 -9.14 -17.76 -4.93
N ARG A 255 -10.41 -18.20 -4.90
CA ARG A 255 -11.29 -18.24 -6.07
C ARG A 255 -12.20 -17.02 -6.19
N ASP A 256 -12.68 -16.51 -5.06
CA ASP A 256 -13.66 -15.44 -4.96
C ASP A 256 -13.09 -14.32 -4.09
N TYR A 257 -12.40 -13.39 -4.74
CA TYR A 257 -11.74 -12.27 -4.07
C TYR A 257 -12.73 -11.14 -3.78
N ARG A 258 -13.16 -11.03 -2.52
CA ARG A 258 -14.18 -10.06 -2.07
C ARG A 258 -13.61 -8.80 -1.38
N CYS A 259 -12.29 -8.61 -1.39
CA CYS A 259 -11.65 -7.54 -0.64
C CYS A 259 -11.40 -6.31 -1.52
N LYS A 260 -11.88 -5.14 -1.07
CA LYS A 260 -11.56 -3.86 -1.71
C LYS A 260 -10.31 -3.28 -1.04
N CYS A 261 -9.14 -3.58 -1.60
CA CYS A 261 -7.86 -3.02 -1.17
C CYS A 261 -7.31 -2.10 -2.25
N THR A 262 -7.20 -0.81 -1.95
CA THR A 262 -6.65 0.20 -2.85
C THR A 262 -5.15 0.36 -2.60
N HIS A 263 -4.44 0.96 -3.55
CA HIS A 263 -3.02 1.27 -3.36
C HIS A 263 -2.85 2.54 -2.51
N PRO A 264 -1.76 2.68 -1.75
CA PRO A 264 -1.43 3.94 -1.10
C PRO A 264 -1.13 5.02 -2.16
N CYS A 265 -1.47 6.28 -1.85
CA CYS A 265 -1.24 7.40 -2.77
C CYS A 265 0.25 7.65 -2.97
N VAL A 266 1.07 7.49 -1.93
CA VAL A 266 2.52 7.59 -2.01
C VAL A 266 3.11 6.23 -1.66
N GLN A 267 3.93 5.70 -2.56
CA GLN A 267 4.54 4.39 -2.41
C GLN A 267 5.98 4.40 -2.89
N GLU A 268 6.87 3.76 -2.14
CA GLU A 268 8.23 3.48 -2.57
C GLU A 268 8.33 2.01 -2.98
N VAL A 269 8.80 1.75 -4.19
CA VAL A 269 8.89 0.42 -4.78
C VAL A 269 10.34 0.14 -5.15
N TYR A 270 10.89 -0.93 -4.60
CA TYR A 270 12.23 -1.41 -4.92
C TYR A 270 12.15 -2.42 -6.06
N SER A 271 12.68 -2.06 -7.22
CA SER A 271 12.92 -3.03 -8.30
C SER A 271 14.29 -3.68 -8.07
N THR A 272 14.35 -4.99 -8.23
CA THR A 272 15.56 -5.77 -7.94
C THR A 272 16.01 -6.55 -9.16
N THR A 273 17.27 -6.40 -9.54
CA THR A 273 17.95 -7.26 -10.51
C THR A 273 18.75 -8.33 -9.78
N TYR A 274 18.80 -9.54 -10.33
CA TYR A 274 19.48 -10.68 -9.73
C TYR A 274 20.64 -11.15 -10.59
N SER A 275 21.78 -11.36 -9.95
CA SER A 275 22.94 -12.02 -10.55
C SER A 275 23.59 -12.94 -9.53
N ALA A 276 24.26 -14.00 -10.00
CA ALA A 276 24.93 -14.94 -9.11
C ALA A 276 26.24 -15.46 -9.68
N ALA A 277 27.19 -15.74 -8.78
CA ALA A 277 28.48 -16.35 -9.10
C ALA A 277 28.81 -17.46 -8.10
N ARG A 278 29.55 -18.48 -8.53
CA ARG A 278 29.93 -19.60 -7.66
C ARG A 278 30.82 -19.13 -6.49
N TRP A 279 30.51 -19.56 -5.27
CA TRP A 279 31.29 -19.25 -4.07
C TRP A 279 31.29 -20.40 -3.07
N PRO A 280 32.43 -20.77 -2.45
CA PRO A 280 33.75 -20.13 -2.56
C PRO A 280 34.50 -20.45 -3.88
N SER A 281 35.38 -19.53 -4.31
CA SER A 281 36.23 -19.72 -5.51
C SER A 281 37.33 -20.77 -5.31
N GLY A 282 37.72 -21.01 -4.06
CA GLY A 282 38.81 -21.90 -3.65
C GLY A 282 40.16 -21.22 -3.42
N SER A 283 40.34 -19.99 -3.91
CA SER A 283 41.49 -19.13 -3.58
C SER A 283 41.28 -18.30 -2.31
N PHE A 284 40.02 -18.06 -1.95
CA PHE A 284 39.65 -17.34 -0.74
C PHE A 284 39.41 -18.33 0.42
N GLN A 285 40.15 -18.19 1.52
CA GLN A 285 39.95 -18.98 2.73
C GLN A 285 38.79 -18.39 3.54
N VAL A 286 37.73 -19.19 3.71
CA VAL A 286 36.53 -18.80 4.47
C VAL A 286 36.67 -19.31 5.90
N GLY A 287 36.98 -18.41 6.84
CA GLY A 287 37.16 -18.77 8.25
C GLY A 287 38.36 -19.71 8.49
N ASN A 288 38.34 -20.44 9.62
CA ASN A 288 39.38 -21.42 9.95
C ASN A 288 39.05 -22.79 9.33
N CYS A 289 39.81 -23.19 8.32
CA CYS A 289 39.67 -24.47 7.64
C CYS A 289 40.73 -25.48 8.12
N ASP A 290 40.54 -26.07 9.31
CA ASP A 290 41.53 -26.99 9.92
C ASP A 290 41.68 -28.32 9.15
N LYS A 291 40.64 -28.74 8.41
CA LYS A 291 40.58 -30.03 7.70
C LYS A 291 41.03 -29.98 6.23
N GLY A 292 41.53 -28.84 5.77
CA GLY A 292 42.02 -28.64 4.41
C GLY A 292 41.06 -27.86 3.49
N ALA A 293 41.61 -27.28 2.43
CA ALA A 293 40.90 -26.29 1.60
C ALA A 293 39.70 -26.86 0.83
N GLN A 294 39.80 -28.08 0.28
CA GLN A 294 38.73 -28.66 -0.53
C GLN A 294 37.49 -29.05 0.29
N GLU A 295 37.67 -29.66 1.46
CA GLU A 295 36.57 -29.99 2.37
C GLU A 295 35.88 -28.71 2.85
N CYS A 296 36.64 -27.64 3.10
CA CYS A 296 36.10 -26.34 3.49
C CYS A 296 35.24 -25.71 2.38
N ILE A 297 35.71 -25.75 1.12
CA ILE A 297 34.94 -25.26 -0.03
C ILE A 297 33.63 -26.05 -0.19
N ALA A 298 33.66 -27.38 -0.01
CA ALA A 298 32.47 -28.21 -0.06
C ALA A 298 31.50 -27.89 1.09
N TYR A 299 32.04 -27.73 2.31
CA TYR A 299 31.26 -27.42 3.50
C TYR A 299 30.54 -26.07 3.39
N TYR A 300 31.25 -24.99 3.07
CA TYR A 300 30.63 -23.68 2.86
C TYR A 300 29.80 -23.64 1.56
N GLY A 301 30.20 -24.38 0.54
CA GLY A 301 29.44 -24.49 -0.71
C GLY A 301 28.06 -25.11 -0.52
N GLN A 302 27.89 -26.02 0.44
CA GLN A 302 26.60 -26.65 0.73
C GLN A 302 25.79 -25.87 1.77
N ASN A 303 26.45 -25.22 2.74
CA ASN A 303 25.80 -24.69 3.94
C ASN A 303 25.75 -23.17 4.06
N ALA A 304 26.50 -22.43 3.23
CA ALA A 304 26.60 -20.99 3.33
C ALA A 304 26.21 -20.30 2.02
N VAL A 305 25.70 -19.08 2.15
CA VAL A 305 25.41 -18.18 1.04
C VAL A 305 26.04 -16.83 1.30
N MET A 306 26.56 -16.23 0.23
CA MET A 306 27.09 -14.88 0.27
C MET A 306 26.08 -13.95 -0.40
N LEU A 307 25.58 -12.96 0.33
CA LEU A 307 24.57 -12.02 -0.16
C LEU A 307 25.20 -10.66 -0.36
N GLU A 308 24.85 -10.01 -1.46
CA GLU A 308 25.21 -8.63 -1.75
C GLU A 308 23.93 -7.88 -2.14
N VAL A 309 23.59 -6.82 -1.41
CA VAL A 309 22.42 -5.97 -1.69
C VAL A 309 22.92 -4.54 -1.81
N TYR A 310 22.78 -3.93 -2.98
CA TYR A 310 23.35 -2.61 -3.27
C TYR A 310 22.48 -1.84 -4.24
N TYR A 311 22.61 -0.51 -4.26
CA TYR A 311 21.98 0.31 -5.28
C TYR A 311 22.76 0.26 -6.58
N GLU A 312 22.06 0.01 -7.69
CA GLU A 312 22.66 0.05 -9.04
C GLU A 312 23.11 1.47 -9.41
N GLN A 313 22.31 2.46 -9.01
CA GLN A 313 22.54 3.88 -9.24
C GLN A 313 22.10 4.66 -8.01
N MET A 314 22.71 5.83 -7.76
CA MET A 314 22.32 6.70 -6.64
C MET A 314 21.11 7.59 -6.97
N SER A 315 20.65 7.58 -8.22
CA SER A 315 19.40 8.24 -8.64
C SER A 315 18.21 7.30 -8.49
N PHE A 316 17.03 7.88 -8.24
CA PHE A 316 15.77 7.16 -8.17
C PHE A 316 14.76 7.78 -9.15
N GLU A 317 13.82 6.97 -9.63
CA GLU A 317 12.77 7.43 -10.53
C GLU A 317 11.55 7.89 -9.71
N VAL A 318 10.94 9.02 -10.10
CA VAL A 318 9.70 9.51 -9.49
C VAL A 318 8.61 9.51 -10.54
N LEU A 319 7.57 8.70 -10.32
CA LEU A 319 6.37 8.64 -11.14
C LEU A 319 5.26 9.42 -10.42
N THR A 320 5.00 10.64 -10.87
CA THR A 320 3.96 11.50 -10.31
C THR A 320 2.81 11.64 -11.30
N GLU A 321 1.60 11.30 -10.86
CA GLU A 321 0.38 11.60 -11.59
C GLU A 321 0.01 13.08 -11.39
N THR A 322 -0.28 13.76 -12.50
CA THR A 322 -0.69 15.16 -12.51
C THR A 322 -2.01 15.31 -13.25
N GLU A 323 -2.83 16.27 -12.84
CA GLU A 323 -4.10 16.55 -13.49
C GLU A 323 -3.88 16.90 -14.96
N ALA A 324 -4.47 16.13 -15.87
CA ALA A 324 -4.34 16.38 -17.31
C ALA A 324 -5.02 17.69 -17.74
N TYR A 325 -6.03 18.12 -16.98
CA TYR A 325 -6.84 19.28 -17.32
C TYR A 325 -7.31 20.03 -16.09
N LEU A 326 -6.83 21.26 -15.94
CA LEU A 326 -7.18 22.16 -14.85
C LEU A 326 -8.50 22.88 -15.16
N MET A 327 -9.22 23.35 -14.13
CA MET A 327 -10.42 24.17 -14.32
C MET A 327 -10.16 25.47 -15.07
N VAL A 328 -8.95 26.03 -14.95
CA VAL A 328 -8.54 27.21 -15.73
C VAL A 328 -8.45 26.90 -17.22
N ASN A 329 -8.00 25.70 -17.59
CA ASN A 329 -7.96 25.26 -18.98
C ASN A 329 -9.37 25.05 -19.51
N LEU A 330 -10.28 24.50 -18.68
CA LEU A 330 -11.70 24.34 -19.03
C LEU A 330 -12.36 25.67 -19.39
N ILE A 331 -12.15 26.69 -18.55
CA ILE A 331 -12.70 28.02 -18.77
C ILE A 331 -12.05 28.68 -19.98
N SER A 332 -10.74 28.51 -20.15
CA SER A 332 -10.00 29.01 -21.31
C SER A 332 -10.51 28.43 -22.62
N ASP A 333 -10.71 27.11 -22.70
CA ASP A 333 -11.17 26.46 -23.93
C ASP A 333 -12.64 26.75 -24.20
N CYS A 334 -13.49 26.79 -23.17
CA CYS A 334 -14.89 27.19 -23.31
C CYS A 334 -15.00 28.65 -23.79
N GLY A 335 -14.26 29.56 -23.17
CA GLY A 335 -14.19 30.96 -23.58
C GLY A 335 -13.60 31.14 -24.98
N GLY A 336 -12.59 30.36 -25.33
CA GLY A 336 -11.97 30.35 -26.65
C GLY A 336 -12.94 29.90 -27.75
N GLN A 337 -13.67 28.81 -27.51
CA GLN A 337 -14.68 28.33 -28.46
C GLN A 337 -15.87 29.30 -28.56
N LEU A 338 -16.41 29.78 -27.44
CA LEU A 338 -17.51 30.76 -27.46
C LEU A 338 -17.10 32.09 -28.12
N GLY A 339 -15.87 32.54 -27.88
CA GLY A 339 -15.31 33.73 -28.52
C GLY A 339 -15.11 33.55 -30.02
N LEU A 340 -14.60 32.40 -30.45
CA LEU A 340 -14.37 32.11 -31.87
C LEU A 340 -15.68 31.95 -32.67
N TRP A 341 -16.65 31.20 -32.14
CA TRP A 341 -17.87 30.85 -32.88
C TRP A 341 -18.98 31.89 -32.75
N MET A 342 -19.13 32.52 -31.58
CA MET A 342 -20.23 33.47 -31.32
C MET A 342 -19.75 34.91 -31.16
N GLY A 343 -18.44 35.17 -31.20
CA GLY A 343 -17.90 36.50 -30.87
C GLY A 343 -18.15 36.87 -29.39
N PHE A 344 -18.47 35.88 -28.56
CA PHE A 344 -18.80 36.10 -27.16
C PHE A 344 -17.54 36.49 -26.38
N SER A 345 -17.59 37.62 -25.70
CA SER A 345 -16.50 38.13 -24.88
C SER A 345 -16.99 38.49 -23.48
N VAL A 346 -16.05 38.76 -22.57
CA VAL A 346 -16.38 39.29 -21.24
C VAL A 346 -17.18 40.59 -21.36
N ILE A 347 -16.94 41.39 -22.39
CA ILE A 347 -17.67 42.64 -22.66
C ILE A 347 -19.13 42.35 -23.00
N THR A 348 -19.42 41.38 -23.88
CA THR A 348 -20.80 41.00 -24.21
C THR A 348 -21.54 40.43 -22.99
N MET A 349 -20.82 39.74 -22.08
CA MET A 349 -21.41 39.28 -20.82
C MET A 349 -21.82 40.44 -19.91
N ILE A 350 -20.98 41.47 -19.80
CA ILE A 350 -21.29 42.68 -19.02
C ILE A 350 -22.49 43.42 -19.61
N GLU A 351 -22.55 43.54 -20.94
CA GLU A 351 -23.67 44.21 -21.64
C GLU A 351 -25.01 43.53 -21.34
N VAL A 352 -25.07 42.19 -21.38
CA VAL A 352 -26.27 41.43 -21.04
C VAL A 352 -26.68 41.65 -19.58
N ILE A 353 -25.72 41.71 -18.65
CA ILE A 353 -26.00 41.97 -17.24
C ILE A 353 -26.60 43.37 -17.05
N VAL A 354 -26.01 44.39 -17.68
CA VAL A 354 -26.55 45.77 -17.64
C VAL A 354 -27.96 45.81 -18.23
N LEU A 355 -28.19 45.16 -19.37
CA LEU A 355 -29.52 45.07 -19.98
C LEU A 355 -30.55 44.42 -19.05
N ILE A 356 -30.18 43.34 -18.35
CA ILE A 356 -31.07 42.69 -17.38
C ILE A 356 -31.38 43.64 -16.22
N PHE A 357 -30.39 44.36 -15.69
CA PHE A 357 -30.62 45.36 -14.64
C PHE A 357 -31.55 46.49 -15.11
N ASP A 358 -31.37 46.99 -16.33
CA ASP A 358 -32.24 48.01 -16.91
C ASP A 358 -33.67 47.49 -17.12
N LEU A 359 -33.82 46.25 -17.58
CA LEU A 359 -35.14 45.61 -17.70
C LEU A 359 -35.83 45.44 -16.34
N ILE A 360 -35.08 45.05 -15.30
CA ILE A 360 -35.61 44.93 -13.93
C ILE A 360 -36.02 46.30 -13.40
N THR A 361 -35.19 47.33 -13.57
CA THR A 361 -35.53 48.68 -13.09
C THR A 361 -36.73 49.26 -13.84
N LEU A 362 -36.85 49.04 -15.15
CA LEU A 362 -38.02 49.41 -15.95
C LEU A 362 -39.27 48.64 -15.51
N TYR A 363 -39.14 47.33 -15.25
CA TYR A 363 -40.24 46.51 -14.74
C TYR A 363 -40.73 46.98 -13.36
N CYS A 364 -39.79 47.28 -12.45
CA CYS A 364 -40.09 47.82 -11.13
C CYS A 364 -40.73 49.22 -11.21
N ARG A 365 -40.24 50.11 -12.09
CA ARG A 365 -40.84 51.42 -12.35
C ARG A 365 -42.26 51.28 -12.90
N ARG A 366 -42.48 50.37 -13.86
CA ARG A 366 -43.82 50.12 -14.43
C ARG A 366 -44.78 49.54 -13.39
N ARG A 367 -44.33 48.63 -12.53
CA ARG A 367 -45.13 48.15 -11.38
C ARG A 367 -45.42 49.26 -10.36
N ALA A 368 -44.47 50.16 -10.09
CA ALA A 368 -44.68 51.31 -9.20
C ALA A 368 -45.70 52.31 -9.77
N ILE A 369 -45.66 52.57 -11.08
CA ILE A 369 -46.65 53.41 -11.78
C ILE A 369 -48.04 52.75 -11.73
N VAL A 370 -48.18 51.47 -12.07
CA VAL A 370 -49.46 50.75 -11.99
C VAL A 370 -49.98 50.69 -10.55
N LYS A 371 -49.11 50.57 -9.55
CA LYS A 371 -49.49 50.63 -8.13
C LYS A 371 -49.94 52.03 -7.73
N SER A 372 -49.35 53.09 -8.29
CA SER A 372 -49.78 54.47 -8.09
C SER A 372 -51.13 54.76 -8.78
N GLU A 373 -51.39 54.21 -9.97
CA GLU A 373 -52.67 54.32 -10.67
C GLU A 373 -53.80 53.58 -9.94
N LYS A 374 -53.53 52.38 -9.42
CA LYS A 374 -54.49 51.64 -8.58
C LYS A 374 -54.74 52.33 -7.23
N ALA A 375 -53.74 52.96 -6.63
CA ALA A 375 -53.91 53.77 -5.43
C ALA A 375 -54.72 55.06 -5.69
N LEU A 376 -54.61 55.62 -6.90
CA LEU A 376 -55.42 56.77 -7.35
C LEU A 376 -56.87 56.37 -7.62
N GLN A 377 -57.12 55.17 -8.17
CA GLN A 377 -58.48 54.64 -8.36
C GLN A 377 -59.20 54.28 -7.06
N THR A 378 -58.50 53.87 -6.01
CA THR A 378 -59.11 53.68 -4.67
C THR A 378 -59.48 54.99 -3.96
N LEU A 379 -59.10 56.15 -4.48
CA LEU A 379 -59.53 57.47 -3.98
C LEU A 379 -60.79 58.01 -4.68
N ASP A 380 -61.27 57.33 -5.74
CA ASP A 380 -62.41 57.76 -6.57
C ASP A 380 -63.72 56.97 -6.30
N ASP A 381 -63.79 56.12 -5.26
CA ASP A 381 -65.05 55.53 -4.79
C ASP A 381 -65.70 56.46 -3.73
N PRO A 382 -66.86 57.10 -3.99
CA PRO A 382 -67.49 58.03 -3.08
C PRO A 382 -68.64 57.37 -2.31
N SER A 383 -68.36 56.85 -1.12
CA SER A 383 -69.38 56.73 -0.07
C SER A 383 -68.72 56.67 1.32
N ASP A 384 -68.36 57.83 1.86
CA ASP A 384 -68.93 58.32 3.12
C ASP A 384 -68.27 59.64 3.50
N ALA A 385 -69.02 60.73 3.29
CA ALA A 385 -68.66 62.05 3.75
C ALA A 385 -69.07 62.23 5.21
N LYS A 386 -68.13 62.65 6.07
CA LYS A 386 -68.41 63.62 7.14
C LYS A 386 -67.14 64.37 7.56
N THR A 387 -67.00 65.55 6.95
CA THR A 387 -66.75 66.86 7.58
C THR A 387 -65.63 66.99 8.61
N THR A 388 -64.57 67.74 8.29
CA THR A 388 -64.20 69.00 8.96
C THR A 388 -63.33 69.85 8.00
N GLN A 389 -63.50 71.17 8.07
CA GLN A 389 -63.18 72.22 7.10
C GLN A 389 -61.77 72.86 7.31
N PRO A 390 -61.33 73.89 6.55
CA PRO A 390 -60.11 73.84 5.72
C PRO A 390 -59.00 74.83 6.15
N ASN A 391 -57.81 74.74 5.54
CA ASN A 391 -57.18 75.93 4.96
C ASN A 391 -56.01 75.66 3.98
N ASP A 392 -56.07 76.45 2.92
CA ASP A 392 -55.04 76.99 2.04
C ASP A 392 -54.28 76.18 0.97
N ARG A 393 -54.55 76.64 -0.26
CA ARG A 393 -53.94 76.32 -1.56
C ARG A 393 -52.49 76.83 -1.66
N LYS A 394 -51.62 76.05 -2.31
CA LYS A 394 -50.84 76.56 -3.46
C LYS A 394 -50.29 75.46 -4.37
N ARG A 395 -50.36 75.80 -5.67
CA ARG A 395 -50.15 75.05 -6.94
C ARG A 395 -48.90 74.17 -7.06
N ARG A 396 -49.10 73.04 -7.77
CA ARG A 396 -48.09 72.25 -8.49
C ARG A 396 -47.61 72.96 -9.77
N SER A 397 -46.35 72.71 -10.14
CA SER A 397 -45.79 72.88 -11.49
C SER A 397 -44.87 71.71 -11.84
N LEU A 398 -45.06 71.10 -13.01
CA LEU A 398 -44.12 70.24 -13.76
C LEU A 398 -43.70 71.02 -15.04
N PRO A 399 -42.74 70.56 -15.87
CA PRO A 399 -41.38 70.05 -15.61
C PRO A 399 -40.35 70.82 -16.49
N LEU A 400 -39.05 70.50 -16.42
CA LEU A 400 -38.11 70.96 -17.47
C LEU A 400 -37.05 69.90 -17.83
N ILE A 401 -36.95 69.68 -19.14
CA ILE A 401 -36.00 68.88 -19.91
C ILE A 401 -34.88 69.82 -20.36
N TYR A 402 -33.61 69.42 -20.28
CA TYR A 402 -32.46 69.91 -21.08
C TYR A 402 -31.36 68.83 -20.95
N ALA A 403 -30.92 68.10 -21.98
CA ALA A 403 -30.22 68.46 -23.23
C ALA A 403 -28.72 68.75 -23.04
N ASP A 404 -27.94 67.71 -23.37
CA ASP A 404 -26.61 67.61 -24.00
C ASP A 404 -25.76 68.88 -24.25
N ASN A 405 -24.49 68.90 -23.79
CA ASN A 405 -23.32 69.28 -24.62
C ASN A 405 -21.95 69.08 -23.92
N LYS A 406 -21.10 68.29 -24.59
CA LYS A 406 -19.66 68.44 -24.94
C LYS A 406 -18.60 69.05 -24.00
N ASP A 407 -17.57 68.21 -23.84
CA ASP A 407 -16.11 68.42 -24.00
C ASP A 407 -15.21 68.96 -22.86
N ASN A 408 -14.22 68.10 -22.55
CA ASN A 408 -12.82 68.31 -22.15
C ASN A 408 -12.48 68.89 -20.75
N ASN A 409 -11.93 68.05 -19.87
CA ASN A 409 -10.47 67.96 -19.67
C ASN A 409 -10.05 66.91 -18.62
N TYR A 410 -8.95 66.23 -18.93
CA TYR A 410 -7.98 65.49 -18.11
C TYR A 410 -8.12 65.54 -16.57
N LEU A 411 -8.07 64.35 -15.92
CA LEU A 411 -7.01 63.99 -14.94
C LEU A 411 -7.12 62.51 -14.46
N GLN A 412 -6.06 61.76 -14.78
CA GLN A 412 -5.37 60.66 -14.08
C GLN A 412 -6.08 59.78 -13.01
N LEU A 413 -6.12 58.47 -13.30
CA LEU A 413 -6.18 57.35 -12.36
C LEU A 413 -4.81 57.12 -11.71
N PRO A 414 -4.72 56.78 -10.41
CA PRO A 414 -3.54 56.11 -9.86
C PRO A 414 -3.71 54.59 -9.96
N THR A 415 -2.86 53.98 -10.77
CA THR A 415 -2.41 52.59 -10.63
C THR A 415 -1.50 52.48 -9.40
N ASN A 416 -1.76 51.52 -8.52
CA ASN A 416 -0.73 50.99 -7.62
C ASN A 416 -0.63 49.49 -7.86
N ASP A 417 0.46 49.12 -8.54
CA ASP A 417 1.11 47.82 -8.40
C ASP A 417 1.87 47.78 -7.07
N PHE A 418 1.83 46.65 -6.39
CA PHE A 418 2.90 46.19 -5.51
C PHE A 418 3.01 44.67 -5.66
N LEU A 419 4.15 44.26 -6.25
CA LEU A 419 4.93 43.03 -6.06
C LEU A 419 4.24 41.66 -6.05
#